data_AF-A0A963ETI0-F1
#
_entry.id   AF-A0A963ETI0-F1
#
_cell.length_a   1.000
_cell.length_b   1.000
_cell.length_c   1.000
_cell.angle_alpha   90.00
_cell.angle_beta   90.00
_cell.angle_gamma   90.00
#
_symmetry.space_group_name_H-M   'P 1'
#
loop_
_entity.id
_entity.type
_entity.pdbx_description
1 polymer ?
#
loop_
_entity_poly.entity_id
_entity_poly.type
_entity_poly.pdbx_seq_one_letter_code
_entity_poly.pdbx_strand_id
1 'polypeptide(L)'
;MLEVFGLSNTQLGDIFAVYGVVALLAYFPGGAIADRYSARALMTLSLVATALGGFYLATLPPPPMLYLLFAYWGLTSILLFWAALIKATRDWGGQHTQGLAFGVLDGGRGLVASVLATLAML
;
A
#
# COMPACT_ATOMS: atom_id res chain seq x y z
N MET A 1 -8.19 16.78 5.52
CA MET A 1 -8.11 16.46 4.07
C MET A 1 -9.18 17.19 3.28
N LEU A 2 -10.47 17.02 3.60
CA LEU A 2 -11.57 17.71 2.89
C LEU A 2 -11.42 19.24 2.90
N GLU A 3 -11.15 19.85 4.07
CA GLU A 3 -10.98 21.31 4.18
C GLU A 3 -9.68 21.83 3.54
N VAL A 4 -8.58 21.09 3.69
CA VAL A 4 -7.26 21.47 3.15
C VAL A 4 -7.24 21.47 1.62
N PHE A 5 -7.93 20.51 1.00
CA PHE A 5 -7.97 20.35 -0.45
C PHE A 5 -9.29 20.84 -1.08
N GLY A 6 -10.23 21.36 -0.27
CA GLY A 6 -11.55 21.80 -0.73
C GLY A 6 -12.39 20.69 -1.38
N LEU A 7 -12.24 19.44 -0.93
CA LEU A 7 -12.91 18.28 -1.53
C LEU A 7 -14.30 18.04 -0.94
N SER A 8 -15.23 17.60 -1.79
CA SER A 8 -16.48 16.98 -1.31
C SER A 8 -16.26 15.53 -0.89
N ASN A 9 -17.16 14.99 -0.06
CA ASN A 9 -17.14 13.57 0.31
C ASN A 9 -17.20 12.65 -0.92
N THR A 10 -17.96 13.04 -1.95
CA THR A 10 -18.06 12.30 -3.22
C THR A 10 -16.72 12.26 -3.95
N GLN A 11 -16.06 13.41 -4.10
CA GLN A 11 -14.75 13.47 -4.77
C GLN A 11 -13.69 12.66 -4.02
N LEU A 12 -13.71 12.70 -2.68
CA LEU A 12 -12.83 11.88 -1.88
C LEU A 12 -13.12 10.38 -2.10
N GLY A 13 -14.39 9.99 -2.16
CA GLY A 13 -14.81 8.64 -2.52
C GLY A 13 -14.30 8.20 -3.91
N ASP A 14 -14.40 9.08 -4.91
CA ASP A 14 -13.92 8.81 -6.27
C ASP A 14 -12.39 8.63 -6.31
N ILE A 15 -11.64 9.45 -5.56
CA ILE A 15 -10.17 9.33 -5.44
C ILE A 15 -9.79 7.96 -4.86
N PHE A 16 -10.48 7.52 -3.79
CA PHE A 16 -10.27 6.18 -3.23
C PHE A 16 -10.70 5.06 -4.18
N ALA A 17 -11.75 5.26 -4.96
CA ALA A 17 -12.19 4.28 -5.96
C ALA A 17 -11.13 4.10 -7.06
N VAL A 18 -10.51 5.19 -7.53
CA VAL A 18 -9.39 5.12 -8.49
C VAL A 18 -8.22 4.32 -7.92
N TYR A 19 -7.82 4.59 -6.68
CA TYR A 19 -6.81 3.77 -5.99
C TYR A 19 -7.21 2.29 -6.00
N GLY A 20 -8.46 1.97 -5.62
CA GLY A 20 -8.95 0.60 -5.53
C GLY A 20 -8.94 -0.14 -6.88
N VAL A 21 -9.37 0.51 -7.96
CA VAL A 21 -9.35 -0.08 -9.31
C VAL A 21 -7.92 -0.35 -9.77
N VAL A 22 -7.01 0.62 -9.60
CA VAL A 22 -5.61 0.44 -10.00
C VAL A 22 -4.94 -0.65 -9.16
N ALA A 23 -5.18 -0.66 -7.85
CA ALA A 23 -4.72 -1.70 -6.94
C ALA A 23 -5.18 -3.10 -7.37
N LEU A 24 -6.47 -3.25 -7.70
CA LEU A 24 -7.04 -4.51 -8.16
C LEU A 24 -6.34 -5.01 -9.44
N LEU A 25 -6.14 -4.12 -10.41
CA LEU A 25 -5.44 -4.46 -11.65
C LEU A 25 -3.96 -4.81 -11.40
N ALA A 26 -3.31 -4.12 -10.47
CA ALA A 26 -1.91 -4.31 -10.11
C ALA A 26 -1.63 -5.66 -9.42
N TYR A 27 -2.61 -6.22 -8.70
CA TYR A 27 -2.45 -7.53 -8.04
C TYR A 27 -2.13 -8.66 -9.02
N PHE A 28 -2.73 -8.65 -10.21
CA PHE A 28 -2.59 -9.73 -11.18
C PHE A 28 -1.14 -9.91 -11.70
N PRO A 29 -0.48 -8.88 -12.26
CA PRO A 29 0.93 -9.00 -12.66
C PRO A 29 1.90 -9.10 -11.47
N GLY A 30 1.52 -8.60 -10.28
CA GLY A 30 2.39 -8.56 -9.11
C GLY A 30 2.88 -9.94 -8.66
N GLY A 31 2.02 -10.96 -8.74
CA GLY A 31 2.39 -12.36 -8.43
C GLY A 31 3.52 -12.88 -9.33
N ALA A 32 3.36 -12.74 -10.65
CA ALA A 32 4.34 -13.22 -11.63
C ALA A 32 5.70 -12.53 -11.48
N ILE A 33 5.72 -11.25 -11.09
CA ILE A 33 6.95 -10.50 -10.81
C ILE A 33 7.59 -11.01 -9.51
N ALA A 34 6.81 -11.20 -8.44
CA ALA A 34 7.30 -11.66 -7.15
C ALA A 34 7.96 -13.05 -7.22
N ASP A 35 7.51 -13.91 -8.12
CA ASP A 35 8.10 -15.23 -8.31
C ASP A 35 9.51 -15.16 -8.91
N ARG A 36 9.77 -14.20 -9.81
CA ARG A 36 11.03 -14.09 -10.56
C ARG A 36 12.12 -13.28 -9.86
N TYR A 37 11.74 -12.31 -9.02
CA TYR A 37 12.70 -11.41 -8.38
C TYR A 37 12.75 -11.61 -6.85
N SER A 38 13.79 -11.07 -6.22
CA SER A 38 13.95 -11.18 -4.77
C SER A 38 12.88 -10.37 -4.04
N ALA A 39 12.18 -11.00 -3.08
CA ALA A 39 11.09 -10.37 -2.33
C ALA A 39 11.55 -9.09 -1.61
N ARG A 40 12.75 -9.12 -1.00
CA ARG A 40 13.34 -7.97 -0.30
C ARG A 40 13.46 -6.74 -1.22
N ALA A 41 14.07 -6.90 -2.39
CA ALA A 41 14.28 -5.77 -3.31
C ALA A 41 12.95 -5.20 -3.83
N LEU A 42 11.98 -6.08 -4.13
CA LEU A 42 10.64 -5.66 -4.58
C LEU A 42 9.91 -4.84 -3.51
N MET A 43 9.94 -5.30 -2.26
CA MET A 43 9.33 -4.58 -1.14
C MET A 43 10.03 -3.24 -0.91
N THR A 44 11.36 -3.18 -0.92
CA THR A 44 12.10 -1.92 -0.76
C THR A 44 11.78 -0.93 -1.88
N LEU A 45 11.78 -1.38 -3.14
CA LEU A 45 11.45 -0.54 -4.29
C LEU A 45 10.02 0.01 -4.19
N SER A 46 9.07 -0.83 -3.81
CA SER A 46 7.67 -0.44 -3.60
C SER A 46 7.53 0.64 -2.53
N LEU A 47 8.17 0.45 -1.37
CA LEU A 47 8.10 1.40 -0.25
C LEU A 47 8.74 2.73 -0.62
N VAL A 48 9.92 2.71 -1.26
CA VAL A 48 10.61 3.92 -1.71
C VAL A 48 9.76 4.67 -2.73
N ALA A 49 9.23 3.98 -3.76
CA ALA A 49 8.34 4.61 -4.74
C ALA A 49 7.10 5.21 -4.07
N THR A 50 6.45 4.47 -3.18
CA THR A 50 5.26 4.96 -2.46
C THR A 50 5.57 6.19 -1.61
N ALA A 51 6.73 6.22 -0.93
CA ALA A 51 7.19 7.37 -0.15
C ALA A 51 7.45 8.62 -1.00
N LEU A 52 7.92 8.46 -2.25
CA LEU A 52 8.08 9.59 -3.20
C LEU A 52 6.75 10.31 -3.47
N GLY A 53 5.65 9.57 -3.59
CA GLY A 53 4.32 10.16 -3.69
C GLY A 53 3.92 10.98 -2.46
N GLY A 54 4.42 10.62 -1.27
CA GLY A 54 4.21 11.37 -0.04
C GLY A 54 4.84 12.76 -0.06
N PHE A 55 6.03 12.89 -0.65
CA PHE A 55 6.66 14.21 -0.85
C PHE A 55 5.84 15.08 -1.81
N TYR A 56 5.24 14.50 -2.84
CA TYR A 56 4.34 15.24 -3.73
C TYR A 56 3.03 15.64 -3.03
N LEU A 57 2.46 14.79 -2.17
CA LEU A 57 1.29 15.19 -1.36
C LEU A 57 1.62 16.39 -0.47
N ALA A 58 2.83 16.43 0.09
CA ALA A 58 3.26 17.50 0.99
C ALA A 58 3.33 18.89 0.29
N THR A 59 3.38 18.94 -1.05
CA THR A 59 3.29 20.21 -1.79
C THR A 59 1.86 20.72 -1.99
N LEU A 60 0.87 20.08 -1.36
CA LEU A 60 -0.56 20.42 -1.44
C LEU A 60 -1.07 20.53 -2.89
N PRO A 61 -0.98 19.44 -3.68
CA PRO A 61 -1.38 19.47 -5.08
C PRO A 61 -2.89 19.70 -5.25
N PRO A 62 -3.32 20.28 -6.39
CA PRO A 62 -4.74 20.57 -6.63
C PRO A 62 -5.56 19.28 -6.83
N PRO A 63 -6.89 19.32 -6.64
CA PRO A 63 -7.76 18.14 -6.65
C PRO A 63 -7.58 17.16 -7.84
N PRO A 64 -7.43 17.60 -9.11
CA PRO A 64 -7.22 16.66 -10.22
C PRO A 64 -5.94 15.83 -10.09
N MET A 65 -4.90 16.40 -9.47
CA MET A 65 -3.61 15.72 -9.27
C MET A 65 -3.69 14.68 -8.15
N LEU A 66 -4.67 14.78 -7.24
CA LEU A 66 -4.88 13.76 -6.21
C LEU A 66 -5.37 12.44 -6.82
N TYR A 67 -6.20 12.47 -7.87
CA TYR A 67 -6.61 11.25 -8.58
C TYR A 67 -5.40 10.52 -9.17
N LEU A 68 -4.48 11.26 -9.80
CA LEU A 68 -3.24 10.68 -10.35
C LEU A 68 -2.32 10.16 -9.25
N LEU A 69 -2.19 10.89 -8.15
CA LEU A 69 -1.38 10.46 -7.01
C LEU A 69 -1.94 9.18 -6.37
N PHE A 70 -3.25 9.06 -6.22
CA PHE A 70 -3.88 7.87 -5.66
C PHE A 70 -3.84 6.68 -6.63
N ALA A 71 -3.95 6.92 -7.95
CA ALA A 71 -3.64 5.90 -8.95
C ALA A 71 -2.18 5.42 -8.84
N TYR A 72 -1.24 6.35 -8.73
CA TYR A 72 0.18 6.06 -8.53
C TYR A 72 0.39 5.21 -7.27
N TRP A 73 -0.19 5.59 -6.13
CA TRP A 73 -0.10 4.80 -4.91
C TRP A 73 -0.76 3.43 -5.02
N GLY A 74 -1.90 3.33 -5.71
CA GLY A 74 -2.55 2.06 -6.00
C GLY A 74 -1.62 1.10 -6.75
N LEU A 75 -0.82 1.64 -7.68
CA LEU A 75 0.17 0.86 -8.41
C LEU A 75 1.39 0.53 -7.55
N THR A 76 2.05 1.53 -6.99
CA THR A 76 3.35 1.35 -6.32
C THR A 76 3.25 0.55 -5.03
N SER A 77 2.18 0.74 -4.26
CA SER A 77 1.97 0.04 -2.98
C SER A 77 1.47 -1.39 -3.15
N ILE A 78 0.89 -1.74 -4.30
CA ILE A 78 0.27 -3.06 -4.50
C ILE A 78 1.07 -3.95 -5.41
N LEU A 79 1.46 -3.46 -6.59
CA LEU A 79 2.09 -4.24 -7.66
C LEU A 79 3.26 -5.08 -7.16
N LEU A 80 4.18 -4.45 -6.42
CA LEU A 80 5.45 -5.07 -6.03
C LEU A 80 5.48 -5.48 -4.55
N PHE A 81 4.58 -4.97 -3.72
CA PHE A 81 4.66 -5.16 -2.28
C PHE A 81 4.02 -6.46 -1.82
N TRP A 82 2.74 -6.66 -2.13
CA TRP A 82 1.93 -7.67 -1.45
C TRP A 82 2.32 -9.09 -1.81
N ALA A 83 2.51 -9.37 -3.09
CA ALA A 83 2.96 -10.69 -3.53
C ALA A 83 4.37 -11.01 -2.99
N ALA A 84 5.27 -10.03 -2.98
CA ALA A 84 6.60 -10.18 -2.40
C ALA A 84 6.56 -10.39 -0.88
N LEU A 85 5.70 -9.67 -0.17
CA LEU A 85 5.49 -9.83 1.27
C LEU A 85 4.98 -11.23 1.60
N ILE A 86 3.94 -11.72 0.90
CA ILE A 86 3.40 -13.08 1.10
C ILE A 86 4.49 -14.13 0.86
N LYS A 87 5.28 -13.97 -0.21
CA LYS A 87 6.42 -14.85 -0.50
C LYS A 87 7.44 -14.81 0.64
N ALA A 88 7.86 -13.62 1.09
CA ALA A 88 8.82 -13.47 2.18
C ALA A 88 8.33 -14.07 3.50
N THR A 89 7.05 -13.89 3.84
CA THR A 89 6.45 -14.44 5.06
C THR A 89 6.36 -15.96 5.01
N ARG A 90 5.99 -16.53 3.86
CA ARG A 90 6.02 -17.99 3.66
C ARG A 90 7.44 -18.53 3.78
N ASP A 91 8.40 -17.89 3.12
CA ASP A 91 9.80 -18.32 3.13
C ASP A 91 10.40 -18.24 4.55
N TRP A 92 10.01 -17.23 5.35
CA TRP A 92 10.39 -17.10 6.75
C TRP A 92 9.74 -18.15 7.66
N GLY A 93 8.46 -18.46 7.43
CA GLY A 93 7.71 -19.45 8.22
C GLY A 93 8.02 -20.91 7.89
N GLY A 94 8.71 -21.19 6.78
CA GLY A 94 8.99 -22.57 6.35
C GLY A 94 7.73 -23.44 6.22
N GLN A 95 7.87 -24.77 6.19
CA GLN A 95 6.71 -25.66 6.03
C GLN A 95 5.90 -25.89 7.31
N HIS A 96 6.53 -25.77 8.48
CA HIS A 96 5.93 -26.16 9.76
C HIS A 96 5.36 -24.99 10.56
N THR A 97 5.82 -23.75 10.34
CA THR A 97 5.42 -22.57 11.13
C THR A 97 4.85 -21.44 10.30
N GLN A 98 4.43 -21.71 9.06
CA GLN A 98 3.81 -20.73 8.17
C GLN A 98 2.59 -20.05 8.80
N GLY A 99 1.72 -20.79 9.50
CA GLY A 99 0.55 -20.22 10.17
C GLY A 99 0.92 -19.19 11.25
N LEU A 100 1.98 -19.46 12.02
CA LEU A 100 2.50 -18.51 13.00
C LEU A 100 3.11 -17.28 12.31
N ALA A 101 3.81 -17.48 11.18
CA ALA A 101 4.39 -16.39 10.40
C ALA A 101 3.35 -15.41 9.87
N PHE A 102 2.27 -15.90 9.29
CA PHE A 102 1.15 -15.04 8.88
C PHE A 102 0.44 -14.44 10.10
N GLY A 103 0.28 -15.21 11.20
CA GLY A 103 -0.28 -14.70 12.44
C GLY A 103 0.49 -13.49 13.02
N VAL A 104 1.82 -13.56 13.04
CA VAL A 104 2.69 -12.45 13.47
C VAL A 104 2.61 -11.28 12.50
N LEU A 105 2.61 -11.54 11.18
CA LEU A 105 2.50 -10.50 10.16
C LEU A 105 1.18 -9.73 10.30
N ASP A 106 0.06 -10.44 10.31
CA ASP A 106 -1.28 -9.85 10.33
C ASP A 106 -1.59 -9.22 11.69
N GLY A 107 -1.21 -9.89 12.78
CA GLY A 107 -1.34 -9.35 14.14
C GLY A 107 -0.49 -8.10 14.34
N GLY A 108 0.77 -8.12 13.88
CA GLY A 108 1.66 -6.97 13.95
C GLY A 108 1.15 -5.78 13.14
N ARG A 109 0.67 -6.03 11.90
CA ARG A 109 0.06 -4.99 11.07
C ARG A 109 -1.19 -4.39 11.69
N GLY A 110 -2.07 -5.22 12.23
CA GLY A 110 -3.30 -4.77 12.91
C GLY A 110 -2.99 -3.90 14.13
N LEU A 111 -2.01 -4.29 14.94
CA LEU A 111 -1.57 -3.54 16.11
C LEU A 111 -0.95 -2.19 15.73
N VAL A 112 -0.08 -2.14 14.71
CA VAL A 112 0.49 -0.87 14.23
C VAL A 112 -0.62 0.05 13.70
N ALA A 113 -1.56 -0.49 12.93
CA ALA A 113 -2.67 0.28 12.39
C ALA A 113 -3.56 0.88 13.50
N SER A 114 -3.89 0.10 14.53
CA SER A 114 -4.74 0.59 15.63
C SER A 114 -4.04 1.67 16.46
N VAL A 115 -2.75 1.50 16.75
CA VAL A 115 -1.95 2.51 17.46
C VAL A 115 -1.90 3.81 16.67
N LEU A 116 -1.55 3.75 15.38
CA LEU A 116 -1.47 4.95 14.55
C LEU A 116 -2.82 5.64 14.39
N ALA A 117 -3.90 4.89 14.19
CA ALA A 117 -5.26 5.44 14.11
C ALA A 117 -5.66 6.15 15.42
N THR A 118 -5.30 5.56 16.57
CA THR A 118 -5.56 6.16 17.89
C THR A 118 -4.78 7.47 18.06
N LEU A 119 -3.48 7.46 17.71
CA LEU A 119 -2.64 8.65 17.78
C LEU A 119 -3.10 9.76 16.81
N ALA A 120 -3.65 9.40 15.65
CA ALA A 120 -4.16 10.37 14.68
C ALA A 120 -5.48 11.04 15.10
N MET A 121 -6.20 10.45 16.06
CA MET A 121 -7.42 11.04 16.63
C MET A 121 -7.17 11.89 17.89
N LEU A 122 -5.96 11.84 18.46
CA LEU A 122 -5.53 12.68 19.58
C LEU A 122 -5.04 14.04 19.07
#